data_AF-A0AAD6WRR0-F1
#
_entry.id   AF-A0AAD6WRR0-F1
#
_cell.length_a   1.000
_cell.length_b   1.000
_cell.length_c   1.000
_cell.angle_alpha   90.00
_cell.angle_beta   90.00
_cell.angle_gamma   90.00
#
_symmetry.space_group_name_H-M   'P 1'
#
loop_
_entity.id
_entity.type
_entity.pdbx_description
1 polymer ?
#
loop_
_entity_poly.entity_id
_entity_poly.type
_entity_poly.pdbx_seq_one_letter_code
_entity_poly.pdbx_strand_id
1 'polypeptide(L)'
;MSSNSLPLNNDIIDRVFTSCPDFETLFALKSACKALHAIFAAHPNSINFAVARNLTGSFPDALRVLRQKVVDAFKEEESLDDRTFAAAVPEDTSPVTVEELPQLRKNDAVVHRLEVLFSRWYKNRISLVSVLSAEETFRFRRAMYRIFVYSTSFTSLGFDPEWAYSSETTNAVIRARRLKMLNLHPTADLREIYSVIQFLQSMLHWVFKQEDTNETYDVCLAAGPALILATYETRDPNTMSDACPLVDYPYDGGVRYSGFFHDPLSEIWMSREVSDPPDNSAHLRSILDMVLDGLDSCKRCNESTDGLLWTSATWQHYDTDLPELLPGRLSLNRQETNALQKFLQADAEVLPDLGILISGIYRDIVLLPGFEDWTEDDGLCGDCLQKLLQSHTYLWLLENKMKAGWVAPENCWYGYDCTTQFTKAEHAATKNHLCKPIQ
;
A
#
# COMPACT_ATOMS: atom_id res chain seq x y z
N MET A 1 54.12 19.51 7.41
CA MET A 1 53.26 19.36 8.60
C MET A 1 51.85 19.83 8.22
N SER A 2 51.01 18.94 7.70
CA SER A 2 49.60 19.26 7.40
C SER A 2 48.73 18.57 8.44
N SER A 3 48.45 19.26 9.55
CA SER A 3 47.46 18.80 10.52
C SER A 3 46.06 18.95 9.91
N ASN A 4 45.68 18.00 9.05
CA ASN A 4 44.29 17.81 8.61
C ASN A 4 43.45 17.19 9.74
N SER A 5 43.63 17.65 10.98
CA SER A 5 42.82 17.26 12.13
C SER A 5 41.70 18.27 12.26
N LEU A 6 40.45 17.80 12.21
CA LEU A 6 39.31 18.62 12.62
C LEU A 6 39.54 19.11 14.06
N PRO A 7 39.22 20.36 14.41
CA PRO A 7 39.36 20.90 15.76
C PRO A 7 38.22 20.40 16.69
N LEU A 8 37.77 19.16 16.51
CA LEU A 8 36.68 18.53 17.25
C LEU A 8 37.18 17.23 17.86
N ASN A 9 36.71 16.94 19.09
CA ASN A 9 36.99 15.68 19.75
C ASN A 9 36.40 14.51 18.94
N ASN A 10 37.16 13.41 18.79
CA ASN A 10 36.72 12.19 18.12
C ASN A 10 35.39 11.67 18.65
N ASP A 11 35.13 11.79 19.97
CA ASP A 11 33.88 11.35 20.59
C ASP A 11 32.66 12.13 20.06
N ILE A 12 32.83 13.42 19.78
CA ILE A 12 31.78 14.25 19.20
C ILE A 12 31.49 13.79 17.77
N ILE A 13 32.53 13.50 17.00
CA ILE A 13 32.40 13.04 15.62
C ILE A 13 31.77 11.63 15.57
N ASP A 14 32.16 10.73 16.46
CA ASP A 14 31.51 9.41 16.62
C ASP A 14 30.02 9.57 16.96
N ARG A 15 29.69 10.55 17.82
CA ARG A 15 28.28 10.85 18.11
C ARG A 15 27.52 11.37 16.89
N VAL A 16 28.14 12.17 16.03
CA VAL A 16 27.54 12.61 14.76
C VAL A 16 27.30 11.40 13.85
N PHE A 17 28.29 10.52 13.70
CA PHE A 17 28.16 9.30 12.90
C PHE A 17 27.05 8.37 13.38
N THR A 18 26.97 8.14 14.69
CA THR A 18 25.94 7.28 15.31
C THR A 18 24.54 7.91 15.31
N SER A 19 24.43 9.20 14.98
CA SER A 19 23.16 9.92 14.83
C SER A 19 22.71 10.07 13.38
N CYS A 20 23.47 9.53 12.41
CA CYS A 20 23.03 9.52 11.01
C CYS A 20 21.71 8.74 10.89
N PRO A 21 20.73 9.26 10.13
CA PRO A 21 19.43 8.61 9.96
C PRO A 21 19.51 7.37 9.08
N ASP A 22 20.42 7.34 8.12
CA ASP A 22 20.54 6.29 7.11
C ASP A 22 22.01 6.07 6.65
N PHE A 23 22.22 5.04 5.82
CA PHE A 23 23.55 4.66 5.33
C PHE A 23 24.06 5.61 4.24
N GLU A 24 23.16 6.29 3.53
CA GLU A 24 23.45 7.30 2.51
C GLU A 24 24.10 8.53 3.16
N THR A 25 23.51 9.03 4.25
CA THR A 25 24.02 10.13 5.05
C THR A 25 25.34 9.74 5.70
N LEU A 26 25.44 8.51 6.25
CA LEU A 26 26.71 7.97 6.76
C LEU A 26 27.79 7.93 5.67
N PHE A 27 27.46 7.48 4.47
CA PHE A 27 28.40 7.39 3.35
C PHE A 27 28.87 8.77 2.89
N ALA A 28 27.96 9.73 2.77
CA ALA A 28 28.29 11.11 2.47
C ALA A 28 29.21 11.72 3.53
N LEU A 29 28.88 11.52 4.82
CA LEU A 29 29.64 12.05 5.95
C LEU A 29 31.07 11.47 6.01
N LYS A 30 31.23 10.14 5.89
CA LYS A 30 32.58 9.53 5.93
C LYS A 30 33.42 9.88 4.70
N SER A 31 32.79 10.26 3.59
CA SER A 31 33.47 10.64 2.35
C SER A 31 33.86 12.12 2.30
N ALA A 32 33.32 12.96 3.20
CA ALA A 32 33.55 14.39 3.18
C ALA A 32 35.01 14.79 3.45
N CYS A 33 35.73 14.10 4.34
CA CYS A 33 37.17 14.32 4.53
C CYS A 33 37.90 13.12 5.18
N LYS A 34 39.23 13.11 5.08
CA LYS A 34 40.10 12.03 5.62
C LYS A 34 39.98 11.85 7.14
N ALA A 35 39.77 12.93 7.89
CA ALA A 35 39.63 12.85 9.35
C ALA A 35 38.34 12.13 9.77
N LEU A 36 37.22 12.44 9.11
CA LEU A 36 35.95 11.74 9.32
C LEU A 36 36.05 10.27 8.94
N HIS A 37 36.68 9.98 7.80
CA HIS A 37 36.94 8.60 7.37
C HIS A 37 37.76 7.82 8.41
N ALA A 38 38.80 8.42 8.98
CA ALA A 38 39.65 7.77 9.98
C ALA A 38 38.86 7.39 11.25
N ILE A 39 37.93 8.24 11.69
CA ILE A 39 37.08 7.97 12.85
C ILE A 39 36.08 6.85 12.54
N PHE A 40 35.46 6.87 11.35
CA PHE A 40 34.63 5.76 10.89
C PHE A 40 35.40 4.43 10.85
N ALA A 41 36.63 4.45 10.29
CA ALA A 41 37.48 3.27 10.20
C ALA A 41 37.92 2.72 11.57
N ALA A 42 37.97 3.57 12.60
CA ALA A 42 38.25 3.15 13.97
C ALA A 42 37.05 2.47 14.65
N HIS A 43 35.81 2.84 14.31
CA HIS A 43 34.59 2.35 14.96
C HIS A 43 33.48 1.87 14.00
N PRO A 44 33.77 1.10 12.94
CA PRO A 44 32.80 0.84 11.87
C PRO A 44 31.59 0.05 12.38
N ASN A 45 31.79 -0.91 13.29
CA ASN A 45 30.72 -1.76 13.79
C ASN A 45 29.73 -0.99 14.69
N SER A 46 30.24 -0.15 15.60
CA SER A 46 29.41 0.68 16.48
C SER A 46 28.59 1.67 15.68
N ILE A 47 29.22 2.34 14.70
CA ILE A 47 28.57 3.31 13.84
C ILE A 47 27.52 2.64 12.95
N ASN A 48 27.88 1.56 12.24
CA ASN A 48 26.93 0.85 11.38
C ASN A 48 25.74 0.29 12.17
N PHE A 49 25.99 -0.23 13.39
CA PHE A 49 24.93 -0.72 14.27
C PHE A 49 23.98 0.41 14.70
N ALA A 50 24.52 1.56 15.12
CA ALA A 50 23.71 2.70 15.50
C ALA A 50 22.88 3.24 14.32
N VAL A 51 23.49 3.35 13.13
CA VAL A 51 22.79 3.78 11.91
C VAL A 51 21.74 2.77 11.48
N ALA A 52 22.00 1.46 11.56
CA ALA A 52 21.00 0.43 11.29
C ALA A 52 19.80 0.53 12.26
N ARG A 53 20.06 0.87 13.52
CA ARG A 53 19.01 1.09 14.51
C ARG A 53 18.18 2.33 14.22
N ASN A 54 18.83 3.44 13.86
CA ASN A 54 18.13 4.68 13.48
C ASN A 54 17.30 4.48 12.21
N LEU A 55 17.86 3.77 11.23
CA LEU A 55 17.24 3.48 9.95
C LEU A 55 15.92 2.73 10.13
N THR A 56 15.92 1.66 10.93
CA THR A 56 14.81 0.69 11.00
C THR A 56 13.70 1.07 11.98
N GLY A 57 13.99 1.88 13.00
CA GLY A 57 13.05 2.19 14.09
C GLY A 57 12.83 1.04 15.07
N SER A 58 12.45 -0.16 14.58
CA SER A 58 12.36 -1.41 15.38
C SER A 58 13.45 -2.40 15.00
N PHE A 59 14.68 -2.11 15.44
CA PHE A 59 15.87 -2.86 15.06
C PHE A 59 15.84 -4.37 15.38
N PRO A 60 15.35 -4.82 16.56
CA PRO A 60 15.27 -6.25 16.85
C PRO A 60 14.36 -7.02 15.88
N ASP A 61 13.21 -6.44 15.52
CA ASP A 61 12.29 -7.08 14.57
C ASP A 61 12.85 -7.04 13.13
N ALA A 62 13.53 -5.97 12.74
CA ALA A 62 14.19 -5.88 11.44
C ALA A 62 15.31 -6.92 11.29
N LEU A 63 16.12 -7.14 12.34
CA LEU A 63 17.14 -8.18 12.36
C LEU A 63 16.54 -9.59 12.28
N ARG A 64 15.39 -9.82 12.92
CA ARG A 64 14.68 -11.10 12.80
C ARG A 64 14.34 -11.39 11.35
N VAL A 65 13.86 -10.42 10.57
CA VAL A 65 13.57 -10.64 9.14
C VAL A 65 14.81 -11.12 8.36
N LEU A 66 15.99 -10.60 8.70
CA LEU A 66 17.24 -10.98 8.03
C LEU A 66 17.76 -12.35 8.43
N ARG A 67 17.70 -12.64 9.73
CA ARG A 67 18.31 -13.83 10.34
C ARG A 67 17.35 -15.00 10.43
N GLN A 68 16.05 -14.76 10.16
CA GLN A 68 15.06 -15.81 10.06
C GLN A 68 15.49 -16.73 8.93
N LYS A 69 16.04 -17.88 9.33
CA LYS A 69 16.16 -19.00 8.41
C LYS A 69 14.76 -19.36 8.00
N VAL A 70 14.53 -19.53 6.71
CA VAL A 70 13.28 -20.12 6.21
C VAL A 70 13.12 -21.41 6.99
N VAL A 71 12.18 -21.40 7.95
CA VAL A 71 11.83 -22.60 8.67
C VAL A 71 11.21 -23.45 7.59
N ASP A 72 11.93 -24.49 7.18
CA ASP A 72 11.40 -25.46 6.25
C ASP A 72 10.31 -26.20 7.03
N ALA A 73 9.13 -25.57 7.14
CA ALA A 73 8.04 -26.01 8.00
C ALA A 73 7.56 -27.43 7.63
N PHE A 74 8.04 -27.94 6.50
CA PHE A 74 7.72 -29.21 5.88
C PHE A 74 8.79 -30.28 6.10
N LYS A 75 10.01 -29.90 6.51
CA LYS A 75 11.06 -30.88 6.82
C LYS A 75 10.98 -31.32 8.28
N GLU A 76 10.29 -32.46 8.43
CA GLU A 76 10.29 -33.43 9.52
C GLU A 76 9.45 -33.14 10.79
N GLU A 77 8.76 -34.21 11.21
CA GLU A 77 7.97 -34.39 12.44
C GLU A 77 8.81 -34.33 13.72
N GLU A 78 10.14 -34.14 13.62
CA GLU A 78 10.97 -33.96 14.80
C GLU A 78 10.53 -32.69 15.52
N SER A 79 10.07 -32.89 16.75
CA SER A 79 9.56 -31.87 17.66
C SER A 79 10.36 -30.58 17.52
N LEU A 80 9.79 -29.59 16.82
CA LEU A 80 10.14 -28.20 17.02
C LEU A 80 9.79 -27.89 18.47
N ASP A 81 10.74 -28.17 19.36
CA ASP A 81 10.69 -27.85 20.77
C ASP A 81 10.17 -26.42 20.88
N ASP A 82 9.27 -26.16 21.84
CA ASP A 82 8.79 -24.81 22.17
C ASP A 82 9.96 -23.83 22.29
N ARG A 83 11.13 -24.34 22.70
CA ARG A 83 12.39 -23.62 22.74
C ARG A 83 12.90 -23.16 21.40
N THR A 84 12.66 -23.81 20.26
CA THR A 84 13.17 -23.36 18.95
C THR A 84 12.39 -22.17 18.42
N PHE A 85 11.08 -22.13 18.65
CA PHE A 85 10.26 -20.95 18.34
C PHE A 85 10.52 -19.80 19.33
N ALA A 86 10.70 -20.09 20.62
CA ALA A 86 11.04 -19.07 21.63
C ALA A 86 12.53 -18.61 21.55
N ALA A 87 13.44 -19.47 21.09
CA ALA A 87 14.87 -19.16 20.86
C ALA A 87 15.16 -18.68 19.43
N ALA A 88 14.17 -18.60 18.55
CA ALA A 88 14.17 -17.68 17.40
C ALA A 88 13.83 -16.22 17.82
N VAL A 89 13.46 -16.02 19.09
CA VAL A 89 13.04 -14.74 19.70
C VAL A 89 14.04 -14.17 20.74
N PRO A 90 15.34 -14.53 20.84
CA PRO A 90 16.29 -13.63 21.48
C PRO A 90 16.20 -12.30 20.74
N GLU A 91 16.19 -11.20 21.48
CA GLU A 91 16.67 -9.95 20.94
C GLU A 91 18.14 -10.18 20.61
N ASP A 92 18.41 -10.77 19.44
CA ASP A 92 19.76 -10.90 18.95
C ASP A 92 20.22 -9.49 18.60
N THR A 93 20.77 -8.82 19.60
CA THR A 93 21.35 -7.49 19.48
C THR A 93 22.78 -7.57 18.94
N SER A 94 23.22 -8.72 18.42
CA SER A 94 24.55 -8.79 17.82
C SER A 94 24.63 -7.82 16.63
N PRO A 95 25.81 -7.21 16.42
CA PRO A 95 25.98 -6.23 15.35
C PRO A 95 25.55 -6.76 13.98
N VAL A 96 24.95 -5.89 13.16
CA VAL A 96 24.66 -6.21 11.75
C VAL A 96 25.97 -6.48 11.02
N THR A 97 26.06 -7.59 10.30
CA THR A 97 27.24 -7.87 9.48
C THR A 97 27.21 -7.04 8.20
N VAL A 98 28.36 -6.87 7.54
CA VAL A 98 28.44 -6.09 6.29
C VAL A 98 27.61 -6.75 5.17
N GLU A 99 27.50 -8.07 5.20
CA GLU A 99 26.72 -8.89 4.26
C GLU A 99 25.21 -8.76 4.48
N GLU A 100 24.77 -8.48 5.71
CA GLU A 100 23.37 -8.26 6.08
C GLU A 100 22.85 -6.88 5.65
N LEU A 101 23.74 -5.88 5.55
CA LEU A 101 23.37 -4.48 5.28
C LEU A 101 22.57 -4.26 3.98
N PRO A 102 22.92 -4.87 2.82
CA PRO A 102 22.14 -4.67 1.59
C PRO A 102 20.69 -5.15 1.73
N GLN A 103 20.48 -6.30 2.36
CA GLN A 103 19.13 -6.83 2.57
C GLN A 103 18.37 -6.02 3.63
N LEU A 104 19.04 -5.53 4.67
CA LEU A 104 18.44 -4.63 5.65
C LEU A 104 17.88 -3.37 4.97
N ARG A 105 18.68 -2.74 4.12
CA ARG A 105 18.29 -1.55 3.35
C ARG A 105 17.13 -1.83 2.41
N LYS A 106 17.13 -2.99 1.75
CA LYS A 106 16.02 -3.42 0.89
C LYS A 106 14.71 -3.56 1.68
N ASN A 107 14.75 -4.24 2.83
CA ASN A 107 13.57 -4.43 3.67
C ASN A 107 13.10 -3.09 4.26
N ASP A 108 14.01 -2.26 4.76
CA ASP A 108 13.68 -0.94 5.28
C ASP A 108 13.07 -0.02 4.20
N ALA A 109 13.59 -0.04 2.97
CA ALA A 109 12.99 0.74 1.88
C ALA A 109 11.52 0.36 1.62
N VAL A 110 11.19 -0.94 1.68
CA VAL A 110 9.79 -1.41 1.59
C VAL A 110 8.96 -0.89 2.77
N VAL A 111 9.45 -1.07 4.00
CA VAL A 111 8.72 -0.65 5.21
C VAL A 111 8.52 0.86 5.24
N HIS A 112 9.55 1.65 4.92
CA HIS A 112 9.48 3.10 4.84
C HIS A 112 8.48 3.55 3.77
N ARG A 113 8.50 2.91 2.60
CA ARG A 113 7.55 3.24 1.53
C ARG A 113 6.11 2.95 1.94
N LEU A 114 5.86 1.81 2.58
CA LEU A 114 4.55 1.46 3.14
C LEU A 114 4.14 2.42 4.28
N GLU A 115 5.08 2.89 5.10
CA GLU A 115 4.82 3.90 6.14
C GLU A 115 4.39 5.23 5.53
N VAL A 116 5.04 5.68 4.46
CA VAL A 116 4.65 6.90 3.73
C VAL A 116 3.23 6.76 3.18
N LEU A 117 2.88 5.60 2.61
CA LEU A 117 1.53 5.34 2.10
C LEU A 117 0.50 5.30 3.24
N PHE A 118 0.79 4.60 4.33
CA PHE A 118 -0.06 4.53 5.52
C PHE A 118 -0.30 5.93 6.13
N SER A 119 0.77 6.71 6.30
CA SER A 119 0.69 8.09 6.77
C SER A 119 -0.17 8.94 5.84
N ARG A 120 -0.01 8.78 4.52
CA ARG A 120 -0.81 9.52 3.56
C ARG A 120 -2.28 9.14 3.67
N TRP A 121 -2.60 7.87 3.82
CA TRP A 121 -4.00 7.44 3.84
C TRP A 121 -4.74 7.83 5.12
N TYR A 122 -4.07 7.70 6.26
CA TYR A 122 -4.74 7.73 7.55
C TYR A 122 -4.30 8.85 8.50
N LYS A 123 -3.14 9.49 8.26
CA LYS A 123 -2.60 10.53 9.15
C LYS A 123 -2.72 11.94 8.56
N ASN A 124 -2.23 12.12 7.34
CA ASN A 124 -2.24 13.38 6.61
C ASN A 124 -2.23 13.11 5.11
N ARG A 125 -3.38 13.34 4.48
CA ARG A 125 -3.60 13.04 3.07
C ARG A 125 -2.82 13.91 2.10
N ILE A 126 -2.32 15.06 2.55
CA ILE A 126 -1.61 16.03 1.71
C ILE A 126 -0.11 15.73 1.67
N SER A 127 0.45 15.12 2.71
CA SER A 127 1.90 14.93 2.82
C SER A 127 2.42 13.84 1.87
N LEU A 128 3.47 14.17 1.13
CA LEU A 128 4.20 13.21 0.29
C LEU A 128 5.17 12.34 1.09
N VAL A 129 5.49 12.74 2.33
CA VAL A 129 6.36 12.02 3.26
C VAL A 129 5.56 11.55 4.47
N SER A 130 6.09 10.57 5.21
CA SER A 130 5.51 10.16 6.49
C SER A 130 5.53 11.33 7.47
N VAL A 131 4.39 11.57 8.11
CA VAL A 131 4.23 12.53 9.23
C VAL A 131 3.77 11.81 10.50
N LEU A 132 4.00 10.50 10.56
CA LEU A 132 3.88 9.75 11.80
C LEU A 132 4.85 10.32 12.84
N SER A 133 4.40 10.39 14.09
CA SER A 133 5.28 10.69 15.21
C SER A 133 6.31 9.56 15.38
N ALA A 134 7.40 9.81 16.10
CA ALA A 134 8.42 8.79 16.35
C ALA A 134 7.83 7.50 16.97
N GLU A 135 6.82 7.65 17.85
CA GLU A 135 6.14 6.52 18.49
C GLU A 135 5.19 5.79 17.53
N GLU A 136 4.49 6.52 16.66
CA GLU A 136 3.63 5.94 15.62
C GLU A 136 4.47 5.19 14.56
N THR A 137 5.59 5.78 14.13
CA THR A 137 6.58 5.13 13.26
C THR A 137 7.12 3.85 13.92
N PHE A 138 7.49 3.90 15.20
CA PHE A 138 7.97 2.72 15.91
C PHE A 138 6.94 1.58 15.91
N ARG A 139 5.69 1.85 16.28
CA ARG A 139 4.60 0.86 16.28
C ARG A 139 4.32 0.31 14.88
N PHE A 140 4.21 1.18 13.88
CA PHE A 140 3.97 0.77 12.49
C PHE A 140 5.09 -0.14 11.97
N ARG A 141 6.35 0.28 12.12
CA ARG A 141 7.50 -0.49 11.62
C ARG A 141 7.67 -1.80 12.35
N ARG A 142 7.49 -1.82 13.67
CA ARG A 142 7.49 -3.04 14.48
C ARG A 142 6.45 -4.05 13.98
N ALA A 143 5.20 -3.61 13.80
CA ALA A 143 4.15 -4.44 13.25
C ALA A 143 4.48 -4.94 11.84
N MET A 144 4.98 -4.07 10.97
CA MET A 144 5.35 -4.42 9.59
C MET A 144 6.49 -5.45 9.52
N TYR A 145 7.55 -5.29 10.32
CA TYR A 145 8.63 -6.29 10.37
C TYR A 145 8.15 -7.63 10.91
N ARG A 146 7.23 -7.66 11.87
CA ARG A 146 6.65 -8.91 12.37
C ARG A 146 5.77 -9.60 11.34
N ILE A 147 5.02 -8.83 10.55
CA ILE A 147 4.33 -9.35 9.37
C ILE A 147 5.34 -9.94 8.39
N PHE A 148 6.44 -9.25 8.10
CA PHE A 148 7.54 -9.80 7.28
C PHE A 148 8.04 -11.15 7.81
N VAL A 149 8.38 -11.26 9.10
CA VAL A 149 8.86 -12.52 9.69
C VAL A 149 7.80 -13.61 9.60
N TYR A 150 6.54 -13.27 9.87
CA TYR A 150 5.43 -14.22 9.80
C TYR A 150 5.21 -14.73 8.37
N SER A 151 5.09 -13.81 7.41
CA SER A 151 5.00 -14.11 5.98
C SER A 151 6.14 -15.01 5.53
N THR A 152 7.41 -14.62 5.76
CA THR A 152 8.57 -15.42 5.33
C THR A 152 8.67 -16.79 6.00
N SER A 153 8.17 -16.93 7.22
CA SER A 153 8.17 -18.21 7.95
C SER A 153 7.13 -19.19 7.43
N PHE A 154 6.05 -18.71 6.80
CA PHE A 154 4.93 -19.55 6.36
C PHE A 154 4.69 -19.53 4.84
N THR A 155 5.39 -18.68 4.09
CA THR A 155 5.47 -18.75 2.63
C THR A 155 6.46 -19.81 2.19
N SER A 156 5.96 -20.87 1.59
CA SER A 156 6.79 -21.71 0.72
C SER A 156 6.80 -21.09 -0.68
N LEU A 157 7.57 -20.02 -0.90
CA LEU A 157 7.87 -19.58 -2.27
C LEU A 157 8.66 -20.65 -3.04
N GLY A 158 9.24 -21.64 -2.34
CA GLY A 158 9.70 -22.90 -2.91
C GLY A 158 8.63 -23.98 -2.92
N PHE A 159 7.43 -23.66 -3.44
CA PHE A 159 6.34 -24.62 -3.61
C PHE A 159 6.83 -25.79 -4.46
N ASP A 160 6.90 -26.97 -3.86
CA ASP A 160 7.03 -28.21 -4.59
C ASP A 160 5.60 -28.65 -4.97
N PRO A 161 5.25 -28.68 -6.26
CA PRO A 161 3.90 -29.00 -6.74
C PRO A 161 3.35 -30.34 -6.24
N GLU A 162 4.23 -31.27 -5.85
CA GLU A 162 3.79 -32.55 -5.27
C GLU A 162 3.08 -32.38 -3.91
N TRP A 163 3.27 -31.24 -3.23
CA TRP A 163 2.66 -30.93 -1.93
C TRP A 163 1.31 -30.23 -2.03
N ALA A 164 0.77 -30.04 -3.24
CA ALA A 164 -0.61 -29.55 -3.45
C ALA A 164 -1.66 -30.46 -2.79
N TYR A 165 -1.30 -31.71 -2.48
CA TYR A 165 -2.15 -32.67 -1.76
C TYR A 165 -1.79 -32.76 -0.26
N SER A 166 -1.46 -31.64 0.38
CA SER A 166 -1.21 -31.64 1.82
C SER A 166 -2.46 -32.16 2.55
N SER A 167 -2.30 -33.18 3.38
CA SER A 167 -3.40 -33.73 4.18
C SER A 167 -3.98 -32.66 5.13
N GLU A 168 -5.25 -32.79 5.53
CA GLU A 168 -5.85 -31.91 6.54
C GLU A 168 -5.03 -31.88 7.84
N THR A 169 -4.38 -32.99 8.20
CA THR A 169 -3.43 -33.07 9.32
C THR A 169 -2.26 -32.10 9.15
N THR A 170 -1.67 -32.02 7.95
CA THR A 170 -0.58 -31.10 7.64
C THR A 170 -1.05 -29.64 7.75
N ASN A 171 -2.23 -29.32 7.22
CA ASN A 171 -2.81 -27.99 7.32
C ASN A 171 -3.11 -27.59 8.77
N ALA A 172 -3.67 -28.50 9.58
CA ALA A 172 -3.90 -28.27 11.00
C ALA A 172 -2.60 -27.98 11.76
N VAL A 173 -1.51 -28.70 11.45
CA VAL A 173 -0.18 -28.43 12.05
C VAL A 173 0.33 -27.04 11.67
N ILE A 174 0.16 -26.61 10.42
CA ILE A 174 0.55 -25.27 9.97
C ILE A 174 -0.28 -24.19 10.69
N ARG A 175 -1.61 -24.36 10.77
CA ARG A 175 -2.50 -23.44 11.49
C ARG A 175 -2.11 -23.34 12.97
N ALA A 176 -1.83 -24.46 13.63
CA ALA A 176 -1.37 -24.47 15.01
C ALA A 176 -0.02 -23.75 15.20
N ARG A 177 0.92 -23.87 14.26
CA ARG A 177 2.21 -23.16 14.29
C ARG A 177 2.04 -21.65 14.08
N ARG A 178 1.16 -21.25 13.16
CA ARG A 178 0.77 -19.84 12.92
C ARG A 178 0.21 -19.21 14.18
N LEU A 179 -0.80 -19.87 14.78
CA LEU A 179 -1.39 -19.48 16.06
C LEU A 179 -0.33 -19.29 17.14
N LYS A 180 0.51 -20.31 17.34
CA LYS A 180 1.56 -20.28 18.36
C LYS A 180 2.52 -19.12 18.16
N MET A 181 2.94 -18.85 16.92
CA MET A 181 3.87 -17.75 16.61
C MET A 181 3.27 -16.38 16.94
N LEU A 182 2.02 -16.11 16.54
CA LEU A 182 1.35 -14.85 16.87
C LEU A 182 1.07 -14.74 18.37
N ASN A 183 0.74 -15.83 19.04
CA ASN A 183 0.43 -15.83 20.47
C ASN A 183 1.65 -15.48 21.35
N LEU A 184 2.86 -15.46 20.81
CA LEU A 184 4.06 -14.95 21.49
C LEU A 184 4.01 -13.44 21.75
N HIS A 185 3.17 -12.70 21.02
CA HIS A 185 3.10 -11.25 21.13
C HIS A 185 2.04 -10.77 22.13
N PRO A 186 2.30 -9.69 22.88
CA PRO A 186 1.29 -9.03 23.71
C PRO A 186 0.05 -8.59 22.92
N THR A 187 -1.09 -8.41 23.57
CA THR A 187 -2.34 -8.03 22.89
C THR A 187 -2.25 -6.66 22.21
N ALA A 188 -1.53 -5.70 22.80
CA ALA A 188 -1.31 -4.38 22.18
C ALA A 188 -0.60 -4.51 20.83
N ASP A 189 0.51 -5.26 20.82
CA ASP A 189 1.29 -5.58 19.64
C ASP A 189 0.48 -6.32 18.55
N LEU A 190 -0.42 -7.23 18.94
CA LEU A 190 -1.32 -7.90 17.99
C LEU A 190 -2.34 -6.94 17.36
N ARG A 191 -2.80 -5.92 18.11
CA ARG A 191 -3.65 -4.87 17.55
C ARG A 191 -2.90 -3.96 16.58
N GLU A 192 -1.60 -3.73 16.79
CA GLU A 192 -0.76 -3.02 15.83
C GLU A 192 -0.60 -3.84 14.54
N ILE A 193 -0.33 -5.14 14.66
CA ILE A 193 -0.24 -6.08 13.53
C ILE A 193 -1.55 -6.11 12.74
N TYR A 194 -2.69 -6.27 13.42
CA TYR A 194 -4.02 -6.27 12.79
C TYR A 194 -4.25 -4.99 11.98
N SER A 195 -3.95 -3.81 12.54
CA SER A 195 -4.14 -2.53 11.84
C SER A 195 -3.29 -2.39 10.59
N VAL A 196 -2.06 -2.90 10.62
CA VAL A 196 -1.19 -2.92 9.44
C VAL A 196 -1.70 -3.94 8.40
N ILE A 197 -2.24 -5.08 8.82
CA ILE A 197 -2.87 -6.05 7.91
C ILE A 197 -4.08 -5.44 7.21
N GLN A 198 -4.97 -4.76 7.94
CA GLN A 198 -6.12 -4.06 7.35
C GLN A 198 -5.69 -3.03 6.31
N PHE A 199 -4.60 -2.30 6.58
CA PHE A 199 -3.98 -1.41 5.60
C PHE A 199 -3.48 -2.15 4.35
N LEU A 200 -2.73 -3.24 4.52
CA LEU A 200 -2.22 -4.04 3.39
C LEU A 200 -3.36 -4.67 2.56
N GLN A 201 -4.41 -5.17 3.22
CA GLN A 201 -5.62 -5.66 2.55
C GLN A 201 -6.34 -4.55 1.79
N SER A 202 -6.43 -3.35 2.37
CA SER A 202 -6.96 -2.19 1.66
C SER A 202 -6.15 -1.91 0.40
N MET A 203 -4.81 -1.93 0.46
CA MET A 203 -3.95 -1.79 -0.73
C MET A 203 -4.24 -2.85 -1.80
N LEU A 204 -4.42 -4.11 -1.40
CA LEU A 204 -4.74 -5.21 -2.31
C LEU A 204 -6.12 -5.06 -2.95
N HIS A 205 -7.12 -4.66 -2.16
CA HIS A 205 -8.47 -4.39 -2.64
C HIS A 205 -8.47 -3.41 -3.81
N TRP A 206 -7.62 -2.37 -3.76
CA TRP A 206 -7.47 -1.41 -4.85
C TRP A 206 -6.85 -1.97 -6.12
N VAL A 207 -6.01 -3.00 -6.02
CA VAL A 207 -5.37 -3.60 -7.21
C VAL A 207 -6.28 -4.65 -7.84
N PHE A 208 -6.88 -5.50 -7.01
CA PHE A 208 -7.61 -6.69 -7.40
C PHE A 208 -9.09 -6.43 -7.73
N LYS A 209 -9.64 -5.28 -7.31
CA LYS A 209 -11.07 -4.92 -7.43
C LYS A 209 -11.99 -5.89 -6.65
N GLN A 210 -13.27 -5.54 -6.54
CA GLN A 210 -14.24 -6.24 -5.66
C GLN A 210 -14.56 -7.70 -6.04
N GLU A 211 -14.09 -8.21 -7.18
CA GLU A 211 -14.40 -9.57 -7.62
C GLU A 211 -13.55 -10.64 -6.91
N ASP A 212 -12.49 -10.23 -6.19
CA ASP A 212 -11.59 -11.14 -5.51
C ASP A 212 -12.08 -11.60 -4.13
N THR A 213 -11.73 -12.83 -3.79
CA THR A 213 -12.14 -13.47 -2.52
C THR A 213 -11.18 -13.12 -1.39
N ASN A 214 -11.63 -13.27 -0.13
CA ASN A 214 -10.74 -13.15 1.04
C ASN A 214 -9.51 -14.08 0.96
N GLU A 215 -9.64 -15.21 0.26
CA GLU A 215 -8.54 -16.15 0.05
C GLU A 215 -7.42 -15.55 -0.81
N THR A 216 -7.75 -14.74 -1.82
CA THR A 216 -6.77 -14.01 -2.63
C THR A 216 -5.91 -13.10 -1.74
N TYR A 217 -6.55 -12.35 -0.84
CA TYR A 217 -5.83 -11.46 0.09
C TYR A 217 -4.95 -12.23 1.08
N ASP A 218 -5.43 -13.38 1.56
CA ASP A 218 -4.65 -14.25 2.44
C ASP A 218 -3.38 -14.79 1.77
N VAL A 219 -3.46 -15.17 0.49
CA VAL A 219 -2.29 -15.59 -0.30
C VAL A 219 -1.31 -14.43 -0.49
N CYS A 220 -1.81 -13.23 -0.80
CA CYS A 220 -0.96 -12.04 -0.93
C CYS A 220 -0.28 -11.65 0.39
N LEU A 221 -1.02 -11.70 1.51
CA LEU A 221 -0.50 -11.48 2.85
C LEU A 221 0.56 -12.52 3.22
N ALA A 222 0.36 -13.77 2.81
CA ALA A 222 1.40 -14.77 2.90
C ALA A 222 2.62 -14.30 2.12
N ALA A 223 2.50 -14.01 0.81
CA ALA A 223 3.61 -13.62 -0.06
C ALA A 223 4.44 -12.42 0.49
N GLY A 224 3.79 -11.53 1.24
CA GLY A 224 4.43 -10.62 2.17
C GLY A 224 4.56 -9.18 1.64
N PRO A 225 4.97 -8.24 2.51
CA PRO A 225 4.77 -6.81 2.25
C PRO A 225 5.54 -6.26 1.05
N ALA A 226 6.69 -6.83 0.71
CA ALA A 226 7.48 -6.41 -0.45
C ALA A 226 6.74 -6.65 -1.77
N LEU A 227 6.06 -7.79 -1.90
CA LEU A 227 5.32 -8.11 -3.12
C LEU A 227 4.02 -7.32 -3.18
N ILE A 228 3.31 -7.16 -2.05
CA ILE A 228 2.13 -6.30 -1.95
C ILE A 228 2.45 -4.87 -2.41
N LEU A 229 3.57 -4.30 -1.92
CA LEU A 229 4.01 -2.98 -2.35
C LEU A 229 4.28 -2.93 -3.85
N ALA A 230 5.01 -3.91 -4.40
CA ALA A 230 5.33 -3.96 -5.82
C ALA A 230 4.06 -4.02 -6.67
N THR A 231 3.14 -4.93 -6.36
CA THR A 231 1.83 -5.08 -7.03
C THR A 231 0.99 -3.81 -6.97
N TYR A 232 1.01 -3.12 -5.83
CA TYR A 232 0.31 -1.86 -5.68
C TYR A 232 0.95 -0.72 -6.50
N GLU A 233 2.28 -0.64 -6.54
CA GLU A 233 2.98 0.41 -7.30
C GLU A 233 2.90 0.21 -8.81
N THR A 234 2.90 -1.04 -9.28
CA THR A 234 2.70 -1.36 -10.70
C THR A 234 1.24 -1.27 -11.12
N ARG A 235 0.31 -1.35 -10.16
CA ARG A 235 -1.15 -1.48 -10.38
C ARG A 235 -1.49 -2.66 -11.29
N ASP A 236 -0.68 -3.69 -11.24
CA ASP A 236 -0.81 -4.86 -12.08
C ASP A 236 -0.95 -6.10 -11.19
N PRO A 237 -2.14 -6.74 -11.18
CA PRO A 237 -2.35 -7.95 -10.38
C PRO A 237 -1.41 -9.09 -10.82
N ASN A 238 -0.97 -9.12 -12.09
CA ASN A 238 -0.06 -10.15 -12.58
C ASN A 238 1.32 -10.07 -11.92
N THR A 239 1.74 -8.89 -11.44
CA THR A 239 2.97 -8.75 -10.64
C THR A 239 2.95 -9.70 -9.43
N MET A 240 1.79 -9.90 -8.81
CA MET A 240 1.64 -10.86 -7.71
C MET A 240 1.61 -12.29 -8.24
N SER A 241 0.80 -12.58 -9.27
CA SER A 241 0.66 -13.93 -9.85
C SER A 241 1.98 -14.49 -10.39
N ASP A 242 2.78 -13.67 -11.06
CA ASP A 242 4.10 -14.04 -11.59
C ASP A 242 5.08 -14.43 -10.49
N ALA A 243 5.03 -13.73 -9.35
CA ALA A 243 5.89 -14.00 -8.20
C ALA A 243 5.33 -15.08 -7.26
N CYS A 244 4.02 -15.31 -7.28
CA CYS A 244 3.31 -16.27 -6.47
C CYS A 244 2.18 -16.94 -7.28
N PRO A 245 2.48 -18.02 -8.02
CA PRO A 245 1.51 -18.71 -8.87
C PRO A 245 0.26 -19.25 -8.14
N LEU A 246 0.30 -19.29 -6.81
CA LEU A 246 -0.82 -19.71 -5.96
C LEU A 246 -1.97 -18.70 -5.94
N VAL A 247 -1.73 -17.47 -6.40
CA VAL A 247 -2.76 -16.43 -6.51
C VAL A 247 -3.78 -16.75 -7.59
N ASP A 248 -3.35 -17.38 -8.70
CA ASP A 248 -4.24 -17.73 -9.82
C ASP A 248 -5.09 -18.98 -9.55
N TYR A 249 -4.75 -19.76 -8.52
CA TYR A 249 -5.42 -21.03 -8.18
C TYR A 249 -5.85 -21.07 -6.70
N PRO A 250 -6.74 -20.17 -6.26
CA PRO A 250 -7.17 -20.10 -4.87
C PRO A 250 -7.89 -21.38 -4.42
N TYR A 251 -8.54 -22.15 -5.29
CA TYR A 251 -9.28 -23.34 -4.87
C TYR A 251 -8.40 -24.51 -4.38
N ASP A 252 -7.18 -24.67 -4.91
CA ASP A 252 -6.26 -25.74 -4.48
C ASP A 252 -5.24 -25.25 -3.44
N GLY A 253 -4.83 -23.98 -3.50
CA GLY A 253 -3.94 -23.36 -2.51
C GLY A 253 -4.65 -22.73 -1.29
N GLY A 254 -5.95 -22.46 -1.42
CA GLY A 254 -6.74 -21.64 -0.50
C GLY A 254 -6.89 -22.26 0.86
N VAL A 255 -7.06 -23.58 0.99
CA VAL A 255 -7.19 -24.24 2.30
C VAL A 255 -5.96 -23.97 3.19
N ARG A 256 -4.79 -23.82 2.58
CA ARG A 256 -3.52 -23.61 3.28
C ARG A 256 -3.34 -22.17 3.73
N TYR A 257 -3.80 -21.18 2.97
CA TYR A 257 -3.64 -19.77 3.34
C TYR A 257 -4.90 -19.15 3.90
N SER A 258 -6.07 -19.77 3.74
CA SER A 258 -7.35 -19.31 4.28
C SER A 258 -7.20 -18.93 5.75
N GLY A 259 -7.63 -17.71 6.06
CA GLY A 259 -7.52 -17.09 7.36
C GLY A 259 -6.06 -16.86 7.78
N PHE A 260 -5.16 -16.53 6.85
CA PHE A 260 -3.70 -16.56 7.06
C PHE A 260 -3.26 -15.84 8.33
N PHE A 261 -3.85 -14.65 8.56
CA PHE A 261 -3.76 -13.91 9.82
C PHE A 261 -5.07 -13.91 10.59
N HIS A 262 -6.22 -13.89 9.90
CA HIS A 262 -7.53 -13.72 10.53
C HIS A 262 -7.83 -14.81 11.55
N ASP A 263 -7.67 -16.08 11.19
CA ASP A 263 -8.02 -17.22 12.04
C ASP A 263 -7.17 -17.30 13.32
N PRO A 264 -5.81 -17.28 13.25
CA PRO A 264 -5.01 -17.34 14.45
C PRO A 264 -5.20 -16.11 15.34
N LEU A 265 -5.43 -14.92 14.77
CA LEU A 265 -5.72 -13.74 15.58
C LEU A 265 -7.07 -13.86 16.29
N SER A 266 -8.11 -14.33 15.59
CA SER A 266 -9.45 -14.59 16.14
C SER A 266 -9.42 -15.54 17.32
N GLU A 267 -8.71 -16.67 17.15
CA GLU A 267 -8.53 -17.65 18.22
C GLU A 267 -7.76 -17.05 19.41
N ILE A 268 -6.74 -16.22 19.17
CA ILE A 268 -6.00 -15.54 20.25
C ILE A 268 -6.91 -14.56 21.00
N TRP A 269 -7.69 -13.72 20.33
CA TRP A 269 -8.60 -12.77 20.99
C TRP A 269 -9.62 -13.50 21.86
N MET A 270 -10.23 -14.56 21.33
CA MET A 270 -11.12 -15.45 22.07
C MET A 270 -10.44 -16.06 23.29
N SER A 271 -9.23 -16.63 23.13
CA SER A 271 -8.50 -17.28 24.22
C SER A 271 -8.06 -16.31 25.33
N ARG A 272 -7.86 -15.03 25.00
CA ARG A 272 -7.48 -13.97 25.93
C ARG A 272 -8.68 -13.22 26.51
N GLU A 273 -9.90 -13.60 26.13
CA GLU A 273 -11.15 -12.92 26.52
C GLU A 273 -11.14 -11.42 26.16
N VAL A 274 -10.56 -11.08 25.01
CA VAL A 274 -10.52 -9.71 24.48
C VAL A 274 -11.42 -9.63 23.25
N SER A 275 -12.16 -8.53 23.11
CA SER A 275 -12.97 -8.28 21.91
C SER A 275 -12.10 -8.12 20.67
N ASP A 276 -12.61 -8.64 19.55
CA ASP A 276 -12.03 -8.41 18.24
C ASP A 276 -11.92 -6.90 17.97
N PRO A 277 -10.85 -6.44 17.31
CA PRO A 277 -10.79 -5.08 16.83
C PRO A 277 -11.99 -4.80 15.90
N PRO A 278 -12.57 -3.59 15.93
CA PRO A 278 -13.66 -3.26 15.03
C PRO A 278 -13.15 -3.15 13.58
N ASP A 279 -13.98 -3.58 12.62
CA ASP A 279 -13.70 -3.48 11.18
C ASP A 279 -13.76 -2.05 10.62
N ASN A 280 -13.93 -1.05 11.49
CA ASN A 280 -13.90 0.37 11.14
C ASN A 280 -12.57 1.01 11.52
N SER A 281 -12.35 2.28 11.16
CA SER A 281 -11.10 3.00 11.40
C SER A 281 -10.66 3.11 12.87
N ALA A 282 -11.47 2.70 13.85
CA ALA A 282 -11.06 2.70 15.25
C ALA A 282 -9.89 1.74 15.54
N HIS A 283 -9.67 0.70 14.72
CA HIS A 283 -8.49 -0.17 14.86
C HIS A 283 -7.18 0.62 14.67
N LEU A 284 -7.19 1.68 13.86
CA LEU A 284 -6.01 2.50 13.57
C LEU A 284 -5.42 3.17 14.83
N ARG A 285 -6.18 3.30 15.92
CA ARG A 285 -5.71 3.83 17.21
C ARG A 285 -4.62 2.98 17.87
N SER A 286 -4.42 1.74 17.42
CA SER A 286 -3.26 0.96 17.86
C SER A 286 -1.95 1.54 17.32
N ILE A 287 -1.98 2.16 16.14
CA ILE A 287 -0.82 2.79 15.49
C ILE A 287 -0.82 4.31 15.67
N LEU A 288 -1.97 4.96 15.48
CA LEU A 288 -2.12 6.42 15.42
C LEU A 288 -2.62 7.00 16.74
N ASP A 289 -1.93 8.04 17.23
CA ASP A 289 -2.36 8.80 18.41
C ASP A 289 -3.37 9.88 18.05
N MET A 290 -3.27 10.44 16.83
CA MET A 290 -4.08 11.56 16.36
C MET A 290 -4.07 11.61 14.82
N VAL A 291 -5.13 12.09 14.18
CA VAL A 291 -5.16 12.41 12.73
C VAL A 291 -4.93 13.92 12.56
N LEU A 292 -4.04 14.34 11.65
CA LEU A 292 -3.53 15.72 11.60
C LEU A 292 -4.23 16.63 10.59
N ASP A 293 -4.86 16.08 9.55
CA ASP A 293 -5.36 16.89 8.44
C ASP A 293 -6.69 17.60 8.72
N GLY A 294 -7.35 17.29 9.85
CA GLY A 294 -8.66 17.87 10.20
C GLY A 294 -9.75 17.58 9.16
N LEU A 295 -9.50 16.62 8.28
CA LEU A 295 -10.42 16.14 7.26
C LEU A 295 -11.24 15.00 7.87
N ASP A 296 -12.04 15.33 8.88
CA ASP A 296 -12.92 14.37 9.56
C ASP A 296 -14.27 14.22 8.83
N SER A 297 -14.60 15.19 7.97
CA SER A 297 -15.86 15.22 7.23
C SER A 297 -15.65 15.73 5.82
N CYS A 298 -16.46 15.23 4.89
CA CYS A 298 -16.49 15.72 3.52
C CYS A 298 -16.75 17.23 3.49
N LYS A 299 -15.92 17.99 2.77
CA LYS A 299 -16.04 19.45 2.67
C LYS A 299 -17.39 19.91 2.10
N ARG A 300 -18.07 19.04 1.35
CA ARG A 300 -19.26 19.36 0.56
C ARG A 300 -20.56 18.95 1.23
N CYS A 301 -20.67 17.72 1.72
CA CYS A 301 -21.87 17.26 2.42
C CYS A 301 -21.75 17.34 3.96
N ASN A 302 -20.56 17.61 4.51
CA ASN A 302 -20.24 17.54 5.94
C ASN A 302 -20.50 16.17 6.58
N GLU A 303 -20.67 15.12 5.78
CA GLU A 303 -20.79 13.77 6.28
C GLU A 303 -19.44 13.31 6.85
N SER A 304 -19.47 12.83 8.08
CA SER A 304 -18.33 12.15 8.69
C SER A 304 -18.09 10.89 7.90
N THR A 305 -16.94 10.79 7.24
CA THR A 305 -16.53 9.52 6.64
C THR A 305 -15.67 8.79 7.65
N ASP A 306 -15.74 7.46 7.68
CA ASP A 306 -14.88 6.63 8.54
C ASP A 306 -13.39 6.64 8.08
N GLY A 307 -12.91 7.74 7.53
CA GLY A 307 -11.49 7.99 7.27
C GLY A 307 -11.05 7.95 5.81
N LEU A 308 -11.96 7.79 4.84
CA LEU A 308 -11.62 7.90 3.41
C LEU A 308 -12.23 9.16 2.82
N LEU A 309 -11.41 10.21 2.73
CA LEU A 309 -11.69 11.38 1.92
C LEU A 309 -10.69 11.44 0.77
N TRP A 310 -11.21 11.81 -0.39
CA TRP A 310 -10.51 11.89 -1.64
C TRP A 310 -9.96 13.29 -1.83
N THR A 311 -8.65 13.38 -2.05
CA THR A 311 -7.91 14.62 -2.28
C THR A 311 -7.01 14.45 -3.50
N SER A 312 -6.42 15.53 -4.00
CA SER A 312 -5.45 15.48 -5.10
C SER A 312 -4.33 14.43 -4.92
N ALA A 313 -3.98 14.10 -3.68
CA ALA A 313 -2.98 13.10 -3.34
C ALA A 313 -3.50 11.65 -3.27
N THR A 314 -4.81 11.43 -3.30
CA THR A 314 -5.45 10.11 -3.17
C THR A 314 -6.42 9.77 -4.31
N TRP A 315 -6.75 10.71 -5.20
CA TRP A 315 -7.65 10.51 -6.35
C TRP A 315 -7.27 9.35 -7.25
N GLN A 316 -5.98 9.08 -7.40
CA GLN A 316 -5.49 7.96 -8.19
C GLN A 316 -5.84 6.58 -7.61
N HIS A 317 -6.39 6.55 -6.39
CA HIS A 317 -6.93 5.36 -5.75
C HIS A 317 -8.45 5.36 -5.72
N TYR A 318 -9.14 6.34 -6.30
CA TYR A 318 -10.59 6.27 -6.41
C TYR A 318 -10.94 5.18 -7.45
N ASP A 319 -11.81 4.25 -7.09
CA ASP A 319 -12.29 3.23 -8.03
C ASP A 319 -13.75 3.51 -8.38
N THR A 320 -14.05 3.46 -9.66
CA THR A 320 -15.38 3.70 -10.22
C THR A 320 -15.41 3.14 -11.63
N ASP A 321 -16.57 2.68 -12.07
CA ASP A 321 -16.75 2.29 -13.46
C ASP A 321 -16.72 3.53 -14.36
N LEU A 322 -15.73 3.62 -15.26
CA LEU A 322 -15.53 4.79 -16.12
C LEU A 322 -16.76 5.11 -16.99
N PRO A 323 -17.36 4.14 -17.70
CA PRO A 323 -18.65 4.30 -18.34
C PRO A 323 -19.73 4.95 -17.47
N GLU A 324 -19.84 4.61 -16.19
CA GLU A 324 -20.85 5.17 -15.29
C GLU A 324 -20.61 6.64 -14.93
N LEU A 325 -19.42 7.18 -15.21
CA LEU A 325 -19.13 8.61 -15.09
C LEU A 325 -19.71 9.43 -16.25
N LEU A 326 -20.19 8.79 -17.31
CA LEU A 326 -20.78 9.48 -18.44
C LEU A 326 -22.31 9.63 -18.26
N PRO A 327 -22.88 10.83 -18.43
CA PRO A 327 -24.28 11.07 -18.17
C PRO A 327 -25.21 10.40 -19.20
N GLY A 328 -26.45 10.16 -18.80
CA GLY A 328 -27.51 9.68 -19.67
C GLY A 328 -27.19 8.31 -20.27
N ARG A 329 -27.12 8.24 -21.60
CA ARG A 329 -26.85 7.01 -22.35
C ARG A 329 -25.45 6.96 -22.97
N LEU A 330 -24.57 7.89 -22.61
CA LEU A 330 -23.18 7.91 -23.10
C LEU A 330 -22.37 6.70 -22.61
N SER A 331 -22.69 6.14 -21.44
CA SER A 331 -22.09 4.90 -20.93
C SER A 331 -22.28 3.71 -21.89
N LEU A 332 -23.30 3.75 -22.75
CA LEU A 332 -23.57 2.74 -23.78
C LEU A 332 -22.95 3.09 -25.13
N ASN A 333 -22.45 4.32 -25.31
CA ASN A 333 -21.84 4.77 -26.55
C ASN A 333 -20.39 4.30 -26.62
N ARG A 334 -20.19 3.16 -27.29
CA ARG A 334 -18.86 2.53 -27.46
C ARG A 334 -17.78 3.48 -27.99
N GLN A 335 -18.13 4.45 -28.83
CA GLN A 335 -17.12 5.39 -29.36
C GLN A 335 -16.62 6.33 -28.27
N GLU A 336 -17.52 6.83 -27.43
CA GLU A 336 -17.17 7.76 -26.37
C GLU A 336 -16.55 7.05 -25.17
N THR A 337 -17.02 5.86 -24.80
CA THR A 337 -16.37 5.05 -23.75
C THR A 337 -14.95 4.65 -24.13
N ASN A 338 -14.74 4.23 -25.38
CA ASN A 338 -13.40 3.90 -25.87
C ASN A 338 -12.49 5.14 -25.94
N ALA A 339 -13.04 6.31 -26.30
CA ALA A 339 -12.29 7.55 -26.29
C ALA A 339 -11.88 7.94 -24.86
N LEU A 340 -12.80 7.88 -23.90
CA LEU A 340 -12.52 8.14 -22.49
C LEU A 340 -11.40 7.21 -21.98
N GLN A 341 -11.55 5.92 -22.21
CA GLN A 341 -10.55 4.93 -21.82
C GLN A 341 -9.19 5.25 -22.45
N LYS A 342 -9.13 5.55 -23.75
CA LYS A 342 -7.89 5.91 -24.45
C LYS A 342 -7.20 7.15 -23.89
N PHE A 343 -7.95 8.15 -23.43
CA PHE A 343 -7.33 9.34 -22.83
C PHE A 343 -6.80 9.10 -21.41
N LEU A 344 -7.36 8.13 -20.68
CA LEU A 344 -6.93 7.79 -19.33
C LEU A 344 -5.88 6.67 -19.28
N GLN A 345 -5.75 5.90 -20.36
CA GLN A 345 -4.75 4.86 -20.52
C GLN A 345 -3.61 5.35 -21.40
N ALA A 346 -2.43 5.56 -20.80
CA ALA A 346 -1.21 5.82 -21.58
C ALA A 346 -0.76 4.57 -22.37
N ASP A 347 -1.09 3.38 -21.86
CA ASP A 347 -0.83 2.07 -22.46
C ASP A 347 -2.03 1.12 -22.19
N ALA A 348 -2.28 0.17 -23.09
CA ALA A 348 -3.45 -0.72 -23.06
C ALA A 348 -3.48 -1.63 -21.82
N GLU A 349 -2.33 -1.88 -21.22
CA GLU A 349 -2.15 -2.77 -20.06
C GLU A 349 -2.25 -2.03 -18.71
N VAL A 350 -2.28 -0.69 -18.71
CA VAL A 350 -2.28 0.11 -17.46
C VAL A 350 -3.70 0.48 -17.06
N LEU A 351 -4.01 0.33 -15.77
CA LEU A 351 -5.27 0.79 -15.20
C LEU A 351 -5.46 2.30 -15.43
N PRO A 352 -6.68 2.76 -15.79
CA PRO A 352 -6.95 4.18 -16.01
C PRO A 352 -6.55 5.04 -14.81
N ASP A 353 -5.80 6.12 -15.04
CA ASP A 353 -5.43 7.05 -13.97
C ASP A 353 -6.49 8.14 -13.80
N LEU A 354 -7.41 7.92 -12.85
CA LEU A 354 -8.42 8.93 -12.50
C LEU A 354 -7.82 10.24 -11.97
N GLY A 355 -6.58 10.23 -11.47
CA GLY A 355 -5.89 11.47 -11.10
C GLY A 355 -5.79 12.42 -12.28
N ILE A 356 -5.54 11.91 -13.49
CA ILE A 356 -5.49 12.71 -14.72
C ILE A 356 -6.87 13.32 -15.03
N LEU A 357 -7.94 12.52 -14.93
CA LEU A 357 -9.30 12.99 -15.16
C LEU A 357 -9.66 14.10 -14.17
N ILE A 358 -9.48 13.86 -12.87
CA ILE A 358 -9.95 14.78 -11.82
C ILE A 358 -9.13 16.07 -11.85
N SER A 359 -7.79 16.00 -11.94
CA SER A 359 -6.96 17.20 -12.11
C SER A 359 -7.23 17.92 -13.43
N GLY A 360 -7.64 17.20 -14.47
CA GLY A 360 -8.08 17.83 -15.72
C GLY A 360 -9.42 18.54 -15.57
N ILE A 361 -10.36 17.98 -14.81
CA ILE A 361 -11.66 18.62 -14.53
C ILE A 361 -11.45 19.96 -13.80
N TYR A 362 -10.53 20.04 -12.84
CA TYR A 362 -10.27 21.29 -12.13
C TYR A 362 -9.45 22.31 -12.92
N ARG A 363 -8.53 21.87 -13.80
CA ARG A 363 -7.61 22.77 -14.51
C ARG A 363 -8.06 23.17 -15.91
N ASP A 364 -8.67 22.25 -16.65
CA ASP A 364 -8.90 22.40 -18.10
C ASP A 364 -10.33 22.82 -18.46
N ILE A 365 -11.29 22.66 -17.55
CA ILE A 365 -12.69 23.00 -17.83
C ILE A 365 -13.27 23.93 -16.78
N VAL A 366 -14.28 24.70 -17.19
CA VAL A 366 -15.07 25.53 -16.27
C VAL A 366 -16.04 24.62 -15.54
N LEU A 367 -15.95 24.58 -14.21
CA LEU A 367 -16.89 23.84 -13.38
C LEU A 367 -18.32 24.37 -13.56
N LEU A 368 -19.27 23.44 -13.62
CA LEU A 368 -20.69 23.75 -13.79
C LEU A 368 -21.25 24.44 -12.53
N PRO A 369 -22.40 25.13 -12.66
CA PRO A 369 -23.05 25.73 -11.52
C PRO A 369 -23.36 24.74 -10.39
N GLY A 370 -23.06 25.14 -9.15
CA GLY A 370 -23.08 24.29 -7.95
C GLY A 370 -21.72 23.69 -7.57
N PHE A 371 -20.70 23.89 -8.40
CA PHE A 371 -19.33 23.42 -8.18
C PHE A 371 -18.28 24.55 -8.21
N GLU A 372 -18.69 25.81 -8.32
CA GLU A 372 -17.79 26.94 -8.60
C GLU A 372 -16.75 27.18 -7.50
N ASP A 373 -17.07 26.79 -6.27
CA ASP A 373 -16.20 26.92 -5.11
C ASP A 373 -15.45 25.62 -4.77
N TRP A 374 -15.55 24.58 -5.61
CA TRP A 374 -14.81 23.32 -5.46
C TRP A 374 -13.36 23.49 -5.88
N THR A 375 -12.45 22.91 -5.09
CA THR A 375 -11.01 23.01 -5.30
C THR A 375 -10.35 21.64 -5.24
N GLU A 376 -9.16 21.52 -5.84
CA GLU A 376 -8.39 20.26 -5.84
C GLU A 376 -7.99 19.78 -4.44
N ASP A 377 -7.94 20.71 -3.48
CA ASP A 377 -7.53 20.44 -2.09
C ASP A 377 -8.71 20.06 -1.18
N ASP A 378 -9.95 20.04 -1.69
CA ASP A 378 -11.10 19.61 -0.91
C ASP A 378 -11.04 18.11 -0.61
N GLY A 379 -11.17 17.74 0.66
CA GLY A 379 -11.46 16.36 1.05
C GLY A 379 -12.91 16.01 0.73
N LEU A 380 -13.13 15.17 -0.29
CA LEU A 380 -14.46 14.75 -0.74
C LEU A 380 -14.78 13.31 -0.31
N CYS A 381 -16.00 13.02 0.13
CA CYS A 381 -16.46 11.62 0.22
C CYS A 381 -16.64 11.02 -1.19
N GLY A 382 -16.76 9.68 -1.27
CA GLY A 382 -16.97 8.97 -2.54
C GLY A 382 -18.13 9.54 -3.34
N ASP A 383 -19.30 9.70 -2.71
CA ASP A 383 -20.50 10.22 -3.37
C ASP A 383 -20.32 11.64 -3.94
N CYS A 384 -19.67 12.53 -3.19
CA CYS A 384 -19.41 13.89 -3.66
C CYS A 384 -18.42 13.91 -4.83
N LEU A 385 -17.37 13.08 -4.77
CA LEU A 385 -16.43 12.93 -5.88
C LEU A 385 -17.11 12.31 -7.10
N GLN A 386 -17.92 11.26 -6.93
CA GLN A 386 -18.69 10.64 -8.02
C GLN A 386 -19.60 11.65 -8.69
N LYS A 387 -20.30 12.48 -7.91
CA LYS A 387 -21.17 13.53 -8.43
C LYS A 387 -20.40 14.57 -9.24
N LEU A 388 -19.21 14.98 -8.78
CA LEU A 388 -18.32 15.86 -9.54
C LEU A 388 -17.96 15.21 -10.88
N LEU A 389 -17.49 13.96 -10.84
CA LEU A 389 -17.07 13.21 -12.02
C LEU A 389 -18.22 13.03 -13.03
N GLN A 390 -19.41 12.59 -12.58
CA GLN A 390 -20.58 12.40 -13.44
C GLN A 390 -21.03 13.71 -14.12
N SER A 391 -20.85 14.84 -13.44
CA SER A 391 -21.24 16.15 -13.97
C SER A 391 -20.26 16.71 -14.99
N HIS A 392 -19.00 16.25 -15.00
CA HIS A 392 -17.91 16.92 -15.72
C HIS A 392 -17.12 16.03 -16.68
N THR A 393 -17.14 14.70 -16.52
CA THR A 393 -16.35 13.78 -17.36
C THR A 393 -16.61 13.97 -18.86
N TYR A 394 -17.88 14.16 -19.26
CA TYR A 394 -18.22 14.36 -20.68
C TYR A 394 -17.70 15.70 -21.24
N LEU A 395 -17.61 16.74 -20.41
CA LEU A 395 -17.06 18.06 -20.79
C LEU A 395 -15.54 17.97 -20.93
N TRP A 396 -14.89 17.32 -19.97
CA TRP A 396 -13.46 17.06 -20.04
C TRP A 396 -13.10 16.23 -21.26
N LEU A 397 -13.88 15.19 -21.57
CA LEU A 397 -13.68 14.35 -22.75
C LEU A 397 -13.85 15.15 -24.04
N LEU A 398 -14.86 16.02 -24.13
CA LEU A 398 -15.08 16.90 -25.28
C LEU A 398 -13.86 17.80 -25.52
N GLU A 399 -13.38 18.48 -24.48
CA GLU A 399 -12.23 19.37 -24.55
C GLU A 399 -10.96 18.62 -25.01
N ASN A 400 -10.70 17.43 -24.46
CA ASN A 400 -9.54 16.63 -24.83
C ASN A 400 -9.62 16.10 -26.26
N LYS A 401 -10.81 15.71 -26.75
CA LYS A 401 -11.01 15.38 -28.17
C LYS A 401 -10.68 16.57 -29.06
N MET A 402 -11.19 17.75 -28.72
CA MET A 402 -10.91 18.98 -29.49
C MET A 402 -9.42 19.33 -29.50
N LYS A 403 -8.73 19.24 -28.35
CA LYS A 403 -7.27 19.41 -28.24
C LYS A 403 -6.51 18.39 -29.10
N ALA A 404 -7.01 17.17 -29.24
CA ALA A 404 -6.46 16.14 -30.12
C ALA A 404 -6.80 16.34 -31.62
N GLY A 405 -7.39 17.47 -31.99
CA GLY A 405 -7.72 17.82 -33.38
C GLY A 405 -9.06 17.26 -33.88
N TRP A 406 -9.88 16.70 -33.00
CA TRP A 406 -11.23 16.28 -33.37
C TRP A 406 -12.11 17.51 -33.63
N VAL A 407 -12.72 17.55 -34.82
CA VAL A 407 -13.70 18.58 -35.19
C VAL A 407 -15.08 18.08 -34.83
N ALA A 408 -15.73 18.74 -33.87
CA ALA A 408 -17.06 18.35 -33.42
C ALA A 408 -18.07 18.42 -34.57
N PRO A 409 -18.78 17.32 -34.90
CA PRO A 409 -19.92 17.37 -35.79
C PRO A 409 -21.07 18.12 -35.14
N GLU A 410 -22.16 18.31 -35.89
CA GLU A 410 -23.37 18.92 -35.34
C GLU A 410 -23.89 18.16 -34.12
N ASN A 411 -24.27 18.89 -33.08
CA ASN A 411 -24.85 18.33 -31.85
C ASN A 411 -26.10 17.51 -32.17
N CYS A 412 -26.20 16.33 -31.56
CA CYS A 412 -27.44 15.57 -31.56
C CYS A 412 -28.50 16.34 -30.74
N TRP A 413 -29.72 16.46 -31.24
CA TRP A 413 -30.79 17.16 -30.52
C TRP A 413 -31.10 16.52 -29.16
N TYR A 414 -30.96 15.20 -29.06
CA TYR A 414 -31.14 14.44 -27.82
C TYR A 414 -29.87 14.38 -26.96
N GLY A 415 -28.76 14.98 -27.40
CA GLY A 415 -27.49 14.99 -26.67
C GLY A 415 -27.06 13.61 -26.17
N TYR A 416 -26.58 13.57 -24.92
CA TYR A 416 -26.19 12.33 -24.24
C TYR A 416 -27.36 11.39 -23.94
N ASP A 417 -28.63 11.82 -24.05
CA ASP A 417 -29.81 10.98 -23.85
C ASP A 417 -30.26 10.26 -25.13
N CYS A 418 -29.59 10.52 -26.26
CA CYS A 418 -29.92 9.91 -27.54
C CYS A 418 -29.89 8.37 -27.46
N THR A 419 -31.01 7.73 -27.77
CA THR A 419 -31.08 6.25 -27.79
C THR A 419 -30.36 5.65 -28.99
N THR A 420 -30.24 6.44 -30.06
CA THR A 420 -29.71 5.96 -31.34
C THR A 420 -28.19 5.80 -31.28
N GLN A 421 -27.50 6.52 -30.39
CA GLN A 421 -26.05 6.56 -30.29
C GLN A 421 -25.39 5.21 -29.99
N PHE A 422 -26.06 4.29 -29.28
CA PHE A 422 -25.54 2.95 -29.02
C PHE A 422 -26.15 1.86 -29.91
N THR A 423 -27.26 2.16 -30.59
CA THR A 423 -27.92 1.21 -31.51
C THR A 423 -27.48 1.34 -32.97
N LYS A 424 -26.97 2.51 -33.40
CA LYS A 424 -26.56 2.78 -34.78
C LYS A 424 -25.20 3.45 -34.82
N ALA A 425 -24.16 2.68 -35.15
CA ALA A 425 -22.78 3.16 -35.20
C ALA A 425 -22.58 4.37 -36.14
N GLU A 426 -23.29 4.42 -37.27
CA GLU A 426 -23.24 5.55 -38.20
C GLU A 426 -23.76 6.85 -37.57
N HIS A 427 -24.83 6.78 -36.77
CA HIS A 427 -25.35 7.94 -36.06
C HIS A 427 -24.38 8.42 -34.97
N ALA A 428 -23.79 7.48 -34.22
CA ALA A 428 -22.75 7.78 -33.23
C ALA A 428 -21.55 8.52 -33.86
N ALA A 429 -21.13 8.09 -35.05
CA ALA A 429 -19.98 8.66 -35.75
C ALA A 429 -20.24 10.06 -36.34
N THR A 430 -21.49 10.40 -36.66
CA THR A 430 -21.83 11.60 -37.45
C THR A 430 -22.47 12.73 -36.64
N LYS A 431 -22.75 12.51 -35.35
CA LYS A 431 -23.35 13.50 -34.45
C LYS A 431 -22.57 13.59 -33.15
N ASN A 432 -22.54 14.78 -32.55
CA ASN A 432 -21.91 14.96 -31.25
C ASN A 432 -22.92 14.64 -30.13
N HIS A 433 -22.62 13.64 -29.30
CA HIS A 433 -23.43 13.27 -28.13
C HIS A 433 -22.85 13.80 -26.81
N LEU A 434 -21.65 14.38 -26.80
CA LEU A 434 -21.04 15.05 -25.64
C LEU A 434 -21.65 16.45 -25.41
N CYS A 435 -22.98 16.55 -25.48
CA CYS A 435 -23.73 17.78 -25.30
C CYS A 435 -25.03 17.51 -24.54
N LYS A 436 -25.56 18.54 -23.87
CA LYS A 436 -26.85 18.46 -23.18
C LYS A 436 -27.97 18.32 -24.22
N PRO A 437 -29.05 17.56 -23.91
CA PRO A 437 -30.26 17.55 -24.70
C PRO A 437 -30.80 18.98 -24.88
N ILE A 438 -31.27 19.30 -26.08
CA ILE A 438 -31.80 20.63 -26.44
C ILE A 438 -33.34 20.66 -26.36
N GLN A 439 -33.98 19.48 -26.32
CA GLN A 439 -35.43 19.30 -26.27
C GLN A 439 -35.90 18.73 -24.94
#